data_AF-A0A498PUS9-F1
#
_entry.id   AF-A0A498PUS9-F1
#
_cell.length_a   1.000
_cell.length_b   1.000
_cell.length_c   1.000
_cell.angle_alpha   90.00
_cell.angle_beta   90.00
_cell.angle_gamma   90.00
#
_symmetry.space_group_name_H-M   'P 1'
#
loop_
_entity.id
_entity.type
_entity.pdbx_description
1 polymer ?
#
loop_
_entity_poly.entity_id
_entity_poly.type
_entity_poly.pdbx_seq_one_letter_code
_entity_poly.pdbx_strand_id
1 'polypeptide(L)'
;MPPALLEAVLQGLRKRHSPEQIAGRLRADFPDDPEMWVSHETIYQAMYVQPRGELARLVKDALRTGRTQRKSQGRKPTGVGKLKGMINISERPAEADDRAIPGHWEGDLVRHEALCDRAEVRDLRRCAVAAA
;
A
#
# COMPACT_ATOMS: atom_id res chain seq x y z
N MET A 1 14.21 7.30 4.54
CA MET A 1 14.57 6.34 5.60
C MET A 1 15.66 6.99 6.43
N PRO A 2 15.44 7.24 7.73
CA PRO A 2 16.48 7.72 8.64
C PRO A 2 17.73 6.82 8.61
N PRO A 3 18.93 7.34 8.86
CA PRO A 3 20.17 6.56 8.79
C PRO A 3 20.19 5.40 9.80
N ALA A 4 19.62 5.58 10.99
CA ALA A 4 19.51 4.52 12.01
C ALA A 4 18.59 3.37 11.54
N LEU A 5 17.43 3.70 10.98
CA LEU A 5 16.51 2.72 10.40
C LEU A 5 17.16 1.95 9.24
N LEU A 6 17.91 2.65 8.37
CA LEU A 6 18.62 1.99 7.28
C LEU A 6 19.64 0.98 7.81
N GLU A 7 20.44 1.33 8.83
CA GLU A 7 21.41 0.41 9.39
C GLU A 7 20.74 -0.84 9.99
N ALA A 8 19.63 -0.67 10.71
CA ALA A 8 18.87 -1.80 11.26
C ALA A 8 18.32 -2.74 10.16
N VAL A 9 17.83 -2.16 9.05
CA VAL A 9 17.41 -2.94 7.87
C VAL A 9 18.59 -3.69 7.26
N LEU A 10 19.75 -3.04 7.08
CA LEU A 10 20.96 -3.68 6.53
C LEU A 10 21.46 -4.82 7.42
N GLN A 11 21.45 -4.65 8.74
CA GLN A 11 21.78 -5.71 9.69
C GLN A 11 20.83 -6.92 9.58
N GLY A 12 19.53 -6.66 9.42
CA GLY A 12 18.53 -7.71 9.19
C GLY A 12 18.80 -8.48 7.89
N LEU A 13 19.13 -7.77 6.81
CA LEU A 13 19.44 -8.37 5.51
C LEU A 13 20.75 -9.19 5.54
N ARG A 14 21.80 -8.71 6.23
CA ARG A 14 23.06 -9.46 6.43
C ARG A 14 22.82 -10.78 7.18
N LYS A 15 21.85 -10.82 8.10
CA LYS A 15 21.39 -12.03 8.80
C LYS A 15 20.43 -12.91 7.96
N ARG A 16 20.22 -12.57 6.68
CA ARG A 16 19.31 -13.25 5.75
C ARG A 16 17.83 -13.26 6.17
N HIS A 17 17.39 -12.29 6.97
CA HIS A 17 15.95 -12.13 7.22
C HIS A 17 15.22 -11.62 5.97
N SER A 18 13.98 -12.06 5.78
CA SER A 18 13.10 -11.49 4.75
C SER A 18 12.66 -10.07 5.12
N PRO A 19 12.30 -9.21 4.15
CA PRO A 19 11.75 -7.89 4.43
C PRO A 19 10.55 -7.87 5.38
N GLU A 20 9.68 -8.89 5.34
CA GLU A 20 8.58 -9.06 6.29
C GLU A 20 9.07 -9.33 7.71
N GLN A 21 10.07 -10.21 7.86
CA GLN A 21 10.68 -10.50 9.16
C GLN A 21 11.37 -9.27 9.75
N ILE A 22 12.05 -8.48 8.92
CA ILE A 22 12.71 -7.24 9.33
C ILE A 22 11.67 -6.22 9.82
N ALA A 23 10.62 -5.97 9.04
CA ALA A 23 9.56 -5.04 9.41
C ALA A 23 8.85 -5.46 10.71
N GLY A 24 8.55 -6.75 10.87
CA GLY A 24 7.95 -7.30 12.08
C GLY A 24 8.83 -7.13 13.31
N ARG A 25 10.14 -7.43 13.18
CA ARG A 25 11.10 -7.23 14.27
C ARG A 25 11.29 -5.77 14.65
N LEU A 26 11.42 -4.87 13.69
CA LEU A 26 11.57 -3.44 13.98
C LEU A 26 10.41 -2.91 14.82
N ARG A 27 9.18 -3.36 14.57
CA ARG A 27 8.02 -2.98 15.38
C ARG A 27 8.00 -3.61 16.77
N ALA A 28 8.58 -4.81 16.93
CA ALA A 28 8.69 -5.47 18.23
C ALA A 28 9.86 -4.90 19.08
N ASP A 29 10.97 -4.57 18.44
CA ASP A 29 12.19 -4.07 19.09
C ASP A 29 12.08 -2.58 19.45
N PHE A 30 11.28 -1.81 18.70
CA PHE A 30 11.08 -0.37 18.89
C PHE A 30 9.59 0.01 19.02
N PRO A 31 8.85 -0.49 20.00
CA PRO A 31 7.39 -0.28 20.09
C PRO A 31 7.00 1.20 20.32
N ASP A 32 7.89 2.00 20.90
CA ASP A 32 7.62 3.40 21.26
C ASP A 32 8.28 4.40 20.29
N ASP A 33 8.96 3.93 19.24
CA ASP A 33 9.65 4.77 18.26
C ASP A 33 9.12 4.50 16.83
N PRO A 34 8.11 5.27 16.39
CA PRO A 34 7.55 5.16 15.05
C PRO A 34 8.54 5.49 13.93
N GLU A 35 9.62 6.24 14.19
CA GLU A 35 10.63 6.55 13.17
C GLU A 35 11.45 5.30 12.79
N MET A 36 11.50 4.32 13.70
CA MET A 36 12.12 3.02 13.47
C MET A 36 11.17 2.02 12.78
N TRP A 37 9.93 2.41 12.49
CA TRP A 37 8.96 1.54 11.82
C TRP A 37 9.00 1.69 10.31
N VAL A 38 8.91 0.57 9.61
CA VAL A 38 8.86 0.55 8.16
C VAL A 38 8.02 -0.62 7.65
N SER A 39 7.29 -0.42 6.56
CA SER A 39 6.60 -1.51 5.89
C SER A 39 7.58 -2.37 5.09
N HIS A 40 7.31 -3.67 4.99
CA HIS A 40 8.11 -4.58 4.17
C HIS A 40 8.07 -4.20 2.67
N GLU A 41 6.99 -3.57 2.20
CA GLU A 41 6.90 -3.05 0.83
C GLU A 41 7.86 -1.87 0.60
N THR A 42 8.03 -0.98 1.59
CA THR A 42 9.03 0.09 1.53
C THR A 42 10.45 -0.47 1.46
N ILE A 43 10.74 -1.54 2.21
CA ILE A 43 12.02 -2.25 2.12
C ILE A 43 12.20 -2.83 0.71
N TYR A 44 11.18 -3.48 0.15
CA TYR A 44 11.23 -4.00 -1.22
C TYR A 44 11.47 -2.90 -2.26
N GLN A 45 10.78 -1.76 -2.15
CA GLN A 45 10.98 -0.63 -3.06
C GLN A 45 12.41 -0.07 -2.96
N ALA A 46 12.96 0.04 -1.74
CA ALA A 46 14.34 0.45 -1.55
C ALA A 46 15.34 -0.54 -2.17
N MET A 47 15.05 -1.85 -2.13
CA MET A 47 15.89 -2.88 -2.73
C MET A 47 15.85 -2.89 -4.27
N TYR A 48 14.67 -2.70 -4.88
CA TYR A 48 14.48 -2.91 -6.32
C TYR A 48 14.40 -1.64 -7.16
N VAL A 49 13.90 -0.54 -6.60
CA VAL A 49 13.62 0.70 -7.35
C VAL A 49 14.71 1.74 -7.12
N GLN A 50 15.29 1.78 -5.92
CA GLN A 50 16.35 2.74 -5.58
C GLN A 50 17.50 2.10 -4.80
N PRO A 51 18.24 1.13 -5.38
CA PRO A 51 19.40 0.57 -4.71
C PRO A 51 20.47 1.68 -4.56
N ARG A 52 20.62 2.21 -3.35
CA ARG A 52 21.65 3.21 -2.99
C ARG A 52 22.69 2.56 -2.06
N GLY A 53 23.97 2.78 -2.33
CA GLY A 53 25.09 2.43 -1.43
C GLY A 53 25.15 0.94 -1.04
N GLU A 54 25.33 0.68 0.25
CA GLU A 54 25.38 -0.66 0.87
C GLU A 54 24.19 -1.55 0.49
N LEU A 55 22.99 -0.98 0.38
CA LEU A 55 21.78 -1.73 0.02
C LEU A 55 21.89 -2.33 -1.39
N ALA A 56 22.50 -1.61 -2.33
CA ALA A 56 22.72 -2.10 -3.70
C ALA A 56 23.65 -3.33 -3.74
N ARG A 57 24.73 -3.31 -2.93
CA ARG A 57 25.67 -4.42 -2.81
C ARG A 57 25.02 -5.63 -2.16
N LEU A 58 24.38 -5.42 -1.01
CA LEU A 58 23.72 -6.50 -0.26
C LEU A 58 22.56 -7.12 -1.03
N VAL A 59 21.79 -6.35 -1.81
CA VAL A 59 20.76 -6.89 -2.69
C VAL A 59 21.35 -7.82 -3.75
N LYS A 60 22.46 -7.44 -4.38
CA LYS A 60 23.13 -8.28 -5.39
C LYS A 60 23.60 -9.61 -4.80
N ASP A 61 24.12 -9.60 -3.58
CA ASP A 61 24.68 -10.78 -2.91
C ASP A 61 23.62 -11.63 -2.18
N ALA A 62 22.58 -11.01 -1.63
CA ALA A 62 21.53 -11.69 -0.87
C ALA A 62 20.47 -12.34 -1.76
N LEU A 63 20.24 -11.81 -2.98
CA LEU A 63 19.26 -12.38 -3.89
C LEU A 63 19.81 -13.65 -4.55
N ARG A 64 19.25 -14.81 -4.18
CA ARG A 64 19.57 -16.11 -4.79
C ARG A 64 19.53 -16.11 -6.32
N THR A 65 18.73 -15.24 -6.94
CA THR A 65 18.59 -15.16 -8.41
C THR A 65 19.35 -13.99 -9.05
N GLY A 66 20.05 -13.14 -8.28
CA GLY A 66 20.79 -11.98 -8.79
C GLY A 66 19.93 -10.96 -9.56
N ARG A 67 18.60 -10.98 -9.39
CA ARG A 67 17.68 -10.15 -10.17
C ARG A 67 17.63 -8.74 -9.60
N THR A 68 17.92 -7.75 -10.44
CA THR A 68 17.78 -6.33 -10.10
C THR A 68 16.32 -5.86 -10.08
N GLN A 69 15.40 -6.65 -10.62
CA GLN A 69 13.96 -6.36 -10.60
C GLN A 69 13.14 -7.54 -10.07
N ARG A 70 12.08 -7.25 -9.33
CA ARG A 70 11.10 -8.24 -8.87
C ARG A 70 10.40 -8.87 -10.08
N LYS A 71 10.21 -10.19 -10.06
CA LYS A 71 9.33 -10.87 -11.02
C LYS A 71 7.91 -10.35 -10.80
N SER A 72 7.30 -9.77 -11.84
CA SER A 72 5.92 -9.29 -11.73
C SER A 72 5.01 -10.43 -11.26
N GLN A 73 4.22 -10.15 -10.22
CA GLN A 73 3.20 -11.07 -9.70
C GLN A 73 1.83 -10.80 -10.34
N GLY A 74 1.82 -10.03 -11.44
CA GLY A 74 0.60 -9.75 -12.19
C GLY A 74 -0.01 -11.04 -12.72
N ARG A 75 -1.33 -11.17 -12.62
CA ARG A 75 -2.09 -12.21 -13.32
C ARG A 75 -1.68 -12.12 -14.79
N LYS A 76 -1.20 -13.22 -15.40
CA LYS A 76 -1.05 -13.26 -16.86
C LYS A 76 -2.37 -12.73 -17.43
N PRO A 77 -2.37 -11.84 -18.43
CA PRO A 77 -3.61 -11.47 -19.09
C PRO A 77 -4.20 -12.78 -19.60
N THR A 78 -5.19 -13.29 -18.87
CA THR A 78 -6.00 -14.37 -19.34
C THR A 78 -6.60 -13.81 -20.61
N GLY A 79 -6.42 -14.49 -21.74
CA GLY A 79 -6.98 -14.11 -23.04
C GLY A 79 -8.51 -14.10 -23.07
N VAL A 80 -9.16 -13.79 -21.95
CA VAL A 80 -10.53 -13.29 -21.87
C VAL A 80 -10.53 -12.06 -22.76
N GLY A 81 -11.11 -12.22 -23.95
CA GLY A 81 -11.16 -11.20 -24.97
C GLY A 81 -11.64 -9.87 -24.40
N LYS A 82 -11.15 -8.77 -25.00
CA LYS A 82 -11.67 -7.43 -24.74
C LYS A 82 -13.20 -7.48 -24.78
N LEU A 83 -13.86 -6.85 -23.80
CA LEU A 83 -15.32 -6.75 -23.75
C LEU A 83 -15.86 -6.35 -25.13
N LYS A 84 -16.72 -7.20 -25.71
CA LYS A 84 -17.27 -6.96 -27.05
C LYS A 84 -18.19 -5.75 -27.00
N GLY A 85 -17.95 -4.77 -27.87
CA GLY A 85 -18.74 -3.52 -27.90
C GLY A 85 -18.26 -2.43 -26.94
N MET A 86 -16.99 -2.44 -26.52
CA MET A 86 -16.41 -1.29 -25.81
C MET A 86 -16.42 -0.04 -26.70
N ILE A 87 -17.09 1.01 -26.22
CA ILE A 87 -17.02 2.37 -26.76
C ILE A 87 -15.81 3.04 -26.12
N ASN A 88 -14.96 3.70 -26.92
CA ASN A 88 -13.83 4.43 -26.35
C ASN A 88 -14.34 5.61 -25.49
N ILE A 89 -13.60 6.02 -24.46
CA ILE A 89 -13.99 7.20 -23.65
C ILE A 89 -14.13 8.45 -24.52
N SER A 90 -13.35 8.55 -25.60
CA SER A 90 -13.46 9.64 -26.58
C SER A 90 -14.74 9.60 -27.43
N GLU A 91 -15.42 8.46 -27.50
CA GLU A 91 -16.65 8.25 -28.27
C GLU A 91 -17.90 8.27 -27.38
N ARG A 92 -17.77 8.68 -26.12
CA ARG A 92 -18.90 8.77 -25.21
C ARG A 92 -19.90 9.86 -25.67
N PRO A 93 -21.21 9.65 -25.46
CA PRO A 93 -22.21 10.67 -25.73
C PRO A 93 -21.90 11.96 -24.95
N ALA A 94 -22.13 13.11 -25.57
CA ALA A 94 -21.88 14.42 -24.96
C ALA A 94 -22.70 14.63 -23.69
N GLU A 95 -23.89 14.02 -23.59
CA GLU A 95 -24.73 14.10 -22.38
C GLU A 95 -24.05 13.50 -21.13
N ALA A 96 -23.05 12.63 -21.31
CA ALA A 96 -22.26 12.07 -20.22
C ALA A 96 -21.21 13.05 -19.67
N ASP A 97 -20.80 14.08 -20.43
CA ASP A 97 -19.88 15.12 -19.96
C ASP A 97 -20.55 16.05 -18.95
N ASP A 98 -21.83 16.37 -19.19
CA ASP A 98 -22.58 17.31 -18.38
C ASP A 98 -22.91 16.77 -17.00
N ARG A 99 -22.86 15.43 -16.81
CA ARG A 99 -23.18 14.75 -15.55
C ARG A 99 -24.52 15.26 -14.95
N ALA A 100 -25.45 15.70 -15.77
CA ALA A 100 -26.68 16.36 -15.30
C ALA A 100 -27.77 15.35 -14.92
N ILE A 101 -27.62 14.08 -15.36
CA ILE A 101 -28.60 13.01 -15.18
C ILE A 101 -28.02 11.98 -14.19
N PRO A 102 -28.80 11.54 -13.19
CA PRO A 102 -28.47 10.37 -12.37
C PRO A 102 -28.21 9.16 -13.29
N GLY A 103 -27.00 8.58 -13.23
CA GLY A 103 -26.48 7.56 -14.13
C GLY A 103 -25.20 7.95 -14.87
N HIS A 104 -24.90 9.25 -15.01
CA HIS A 104 -23.66 9.75 -15.62
C HIS A 104 -22.56 10.08 -14.59
N TRP A 105 -22.80 9.84 -13.30
CA TRP A 105 -21.84 10.11 -12.24
C TRP A 105 -20.96 8.87 -12.02
N GLU A 106 -19.65 9.09 -11.90
CA GLU A 106 -18.67 8.01 -11.67
C GLU A 106 -18.80 7.33 -10.28
N GLY A 107 -19.79 7.71 -9.46
CA GLY A 107 -19.98 7.26 -8.08
C GLY A 107 -21.34 6.64 -7.73
N ASP A 108 -22.26 6.50 -8.69
CA ASP A 108 -23.66 6.10 -8.42
C ASP A 108 -23.85 4.69 -7.83
N LEU A 109 -22.79 3.88 -7.80
CA LEU A 109 -22.77 2.55 -7.16
C LEU A 109 -21.84 2.44 -5.94
N VAL A 110 -21.29 3.55 -5.45
CA VAL A 110 -20.45 3.53 -4.23
C VAL A 110 -21.35 3.43 -3.00
N ARG A 111 -21.73 2.21 -2.63
CA ARG A 111 -22.25 1.91 -1.30
C ARG A 111 -21.05 1.80 -0.34
N HIS A 112 -20.85 2.80 0.51
CA HIS A 112 -20.03 2.61 1.71
C HIS A 112 -20.80 1.68 2.64
N GLU A 113 -20.44 0.40 2.65
CA GLU A 113 -20.79 -0.46 3.77
C GLU A 113 -19.90 -0.05 4.94
N ALA A 114 -20.39 0.89 5.75
CA ALA A 114 -19.86 1.06 7.08
C ALA A 114 -20.15 -0.23 7.83
N LEU A 115 -19.12 -1.07 8.00
CA LEU A 115 -19.06 -2.04 9.08
C LEU A 115 -19.01 -1.26 10.40
N CYS A 116 -20.14 -0.70 10.79
CA CYS A 116 -20.39 -0.36 12.18
C CYS A 116 -20.83 -1.68 12.81
N ASP A 117 -19.84 -2.40 13.33
CA ASP A 117 -20.10 -3.60 14.11
C ASP A 117 -21.08 -3.24 15.22
N ARG A 118 -22.14 -4.03 15.25
CA ARG A 118 -23.34 -3.79 16.03
C ARG A 118 -23.04 -4.11 17.49
N ALA A 119 -22.43 -3.18 18.20
CA ALA A 119 -22.32 -3.20 19.65
C ALA A 119 -22.62 -1.80 20.21
N GLU A 120 -23.90 -1.59 20.53
CA GLU A 120 -24.43 -0.58 21.45
C GLU A 120 -23.88 0.85 21.36
N VAL A 121 -24.44 1.67 20.45
CA VAL A 121 -24.37 3.14 20.62
C VAL A 121 -25.77 3.67 20.87
N ARG A 122 -26.19 3.56 22.13
CA ARG A 122 -27.41 4.16 22.65
C ARG A 122 -27.06 5.01 23.89
N ASP A 123 -26.31 6.09 23.70
CA ASP A 123 -26.57 7.30 24.49
C ASP A 123 -26.01 8.58 23.83
N LEU A 124 -26.95 9.43 23.42
CA LEU A 124 -26.77 10.79 22.91
C LEU A 124 -27.00 11.76 24.07
N ARG A 125 -26.07 11.85 25.03
CA ARG A 125 -26.06 12.89 26.07
C ARG A 125 -24.61 13.26 26.40
N ARG A 126 -24.13 14.46 26.06
CA ARG A 126 -24.40 15.69 26.83
C ARG A 126 -23.95 15.57 28.31
N CYS A 127 -22.68 15.26 28.54
CA CYS A 127 -21.88 15.92 29.58
C CYS A 127 -21.11 17.04 28.84
N ALA A 128 -21.63 18.25 28.65
CA ALA A 128 -21.69 19.33 29.64
C ALA A 128 -20.42 19.42 30.51
N VAL A 129 -19.78 20.60 30.44
CA VAL A 129 -18.73 21.15 31.34
C VAL A 129 -17.30 20.67 31.00
N ALA A 130 -16.28 21.49 30.71
CA ALA A 130 -16.03 22.90 31.01
C ALA A 130 -15.18 23.58 29.91
N ALA A 131 -15.61 24.78 29.51
CA ALA A 131 -14.70 25.85 29.14
C ALA A 131 -14.46 26.68 30.42
N ALA A 132 -13.20 26.96 30.71
CA ALA A 132 -12.75 28.06 31.55
C ALA A 132 -11.75 28.87 30.71
#